data_AF-A0A960RIY7-F1
#
_entry.id   AF-A0A960RIY7-F1
#
_cell.length_a   1.000
_cell.length_b   1.000
_cell.length_c   1.000
_cell.angle_alpha   90.00
_cell.angle_beta   90.00
_cell.angle_gamma   90.00
#
_symmetry.space_group_name_H-M   'P 1'
#
loop_
_entity.id
_entity.type
_entity.pdbx_description
1 polymer ?
#
loop_
_entity_poly.entity_id
_entity_poly.type
_entity_poly.pdbx_seq_one_letter_code
_entity_poly.pdbx_strand_id
1 'polypeptide(L)'
;AGVAGDLPIFVYAGSQGQFPLDAALVKRLREWCPAIAGIKSAGFDPVVANGLLIHHPDLAHFVHEQVLCGLVAMGASGCFSALVGLCPALVMKWHGMIERGEWEEAFAIQRRVNRFYDEGVQPVRRAGYVVDKALSELGGVPGATRKLRAPYAPLPDELREILRTAADRHLPEYREK
;
A
#
# COMPACT_ATOMS: atom_id res chain seq x y z
N ALA A 1 15.20 9.17 -24.19
CA ALA A 1 15.46 7.77 -23.78
C ALA A 1 16.92 7.66 -23.36
N GLY A 2 17.23 7.54 -22.07
CA GLY A 2 18.65 7.51 -21.67
C GLY A 2 18.98 7.55 -20.18
N VAL A 3 18.22 6.86 -19.31
CA VAL A 3 18.65 6.73 -17.90
C VAL A 3 18.28 5.40 -17.23
N ALA A 4 17.27 4.67 -17.73
CA ALA A 4 16.83 3.38 -17.16
C ALA A 4 17.14 2.14 -18.01
N GLY A 5 17.78 2.29 -19.18
CA GLY A 5 17.99 1.17 -20.11
C GLY A 5 16.67 0.52 -20.53
N ASP A 6 16.63 -0.82 -20.51
CA ASP A 6 15.45 -1.64 -20.85
C ASP A 6 14.53 -1.94 -19.65
N LEU A 7 14.77 -1.31 -18.50
CA LEU A 7 13.97 -1.57 -17.30
C LEU A 7 12.56 -0.96 -17.43
N PRO A 8 11.51 -1.70 -17.04
CA PRO A 8 10.16 -1.15 -16.98
C PRO A 8 10.08 -0.02 -15.95
N ILE A 9 9.38 1.05 -16.30
CA ILE A 9 9.22 2.22 -15.45
C ILE A 9 7.85 2.18 -14.77
N PHE A 10 7.85 2.40 -13.46
CA PHE A 10 6.65 2.59 -12.66
C PHE A 10 6.50 4.04 -12.22
N VAL A 11 5.38 4.66 -12.56
CA VAL A 11 5.06 6.02 -12.10
C VAL A 11 4.51 5.93 -10.68
N TYR A 12 5.22 6.53 -9.72
CA TYR A 12 4.78 6.57 -8.33
C TYR A 12 4.11 7.90 -7.99
N ALA A 13 2.78 7.87 -7.84
CA ALA A 13 2.00 8.99 -7.32
C ALA A 13 1.86 8.84 -5.80
N GLY A 14 2.61 9.65 -5.05
CA GLY A 14 2.56 9.67 -3.58
C GLY A 14 1.25 10.26 -3.04
N SER A 15 0.90 9.92 -1.79
CA SER A 15 -0.33 10.35 -1.10
C SER A 15 -0.37 11.85 -0.75
N GLN A 16 0.78 12.53 -0.87
CA GLN A 16 1.01 13.91 -0.45
C GLN A 16 1.49 14.80 -1.63
N GLY A 17 1.40 14.32 -2.87
CA GLY A 17 1.85 15.00 -4.09
C GLY A 17 0.70 15.60 -4.90
N GLN A 18 0.86 16.85 -5.33
CA GLN A 18 -0.19 17.83 -5.67
C GLN A 18 -0.99 17.61 -6.98
N PHE A 19 -0.89 16.47 -7.66
CA PHE A 19 -1.59 16.28 -8.94
C PHE A 19 -2.20 14.88 -9.07
N PRO A 20 -3.51 14.77 -9.39
CA PRO A 20 -4.12 13.49 -9.69
C PRO A 20 -3.48 12.91 -10.95
N LEU A 21 -2.96 11.68 -10.85
CA LEU A 21 -2.42 10.95 -11.99
C LEU A 21 -3.59 10.31 -12.77
N ASP A 22 -4.31 11.13 -13.53
CA ASP A 22 -5.46 10.67 -14.32
C ASP A 22 -5.05 9.99 -15.64
N ALA A 23 -6.04 9.41 -16.32
CA ALA A 23 -5.83 8.71 -17.59
C ALA A 23 -5.26 9.62 -18.70
N ALA A 24 -5.61 10.91 -18.73
CA ALA A 24 -5.12 11.83 -19.75
C ALA A 24 -3.64 12.15 -19.53
N LEU A 25 -3.24 12.37 -18.27
CA LEU A 25 -1.85 12.58 -17.90
C LEU A 25 -1.01 11.33 -18.18
N VAL A 26 -1.50 10.13 -17.83
CA VAL A 26 -0.79 8.87 -18.10
C VAL A 26 -0.59 8.66 -19.60
N LYS A 27 -1.59 8.94 -20.43
CA LYS A 27 -1.45 8.88 -21.89
C LYS A 27 -0.30 9.76 -22.37
N ARG A 28 -0.27 11.01 -21.94
CA ARG A 28 0.81 11.96 -22.27
C ARG A 28 2.16 11.45 -21.77
N LEU A 29 2.25 10.93 -20.55
CA LEU A 29 3.51 10.38 -20.03
C LEU A 29 4.02 9.21 -20.89
N ARG A 30 3.13 8.35 -21.39
CA ARG A 30 3.51 7.22 -22.25
C ARG A 30 3.95 7.64 -23.65
N GLU A 31 3.38 8.72 -24.19
CA GLU A 31 3.86 9.31 -25.46
C GLU A 31 5.33 9.76 -25.35
N TRP A 32 5.75 10.24 -24.19
CA TRP A 32 7.13 10.65 -23.92
C TRP A 32 8.04 9.51 -23.43
N CYS A 33 7.46 8.55 -22.71
CA CYS A 33 8.17 7.43 -22.11
C CYS A 33 7.40 6.12 -22.34
N PRO A 34 7.61 5.47 -23.50
CA PRO A 34 6.95 4.20 -23.82
C PRO A 34 7.30 3.06 -22.86
N ALA A 35 8.40 3.17 -22.12
CA ALA A 35 8.85 2.20 -21.13
C ALA A 35 8.03 2.20 -19.82
N ILE A 36 7.05 3.10 -19.67
CA ILE A 36 6.12 3.05 -18.52
C ILE A 36 5.28 1.77 -18.63
N ALA A 37 5.47 0.89 -17.66
CA ALA A 37 4.80 -0.40 -17.56
C ALA A 37 3.72 -0.42 -16.48
N GLY A 38 3.69 0.57 -15.59
CA GLY A 38 2.67 0.62 -14.56
C GLY A 38 2.71 1.83 -13.66
N ILE A 39 1.79 1.82 -12.69
CA ILE A 39 1.49 2.95 -11.82
C ILE A 39 1.36 2.41 -10.40
N LYS A 40 1.93 3.14 -9.44
CA LYS A 40 1.61 3.00 -8.02
C LYS A 40 0.85 4.24 -7.57
N SER A 41 -0.43 4.07 -7.24
CA SER A 41 -1.23 5.12 -6.62
C SER A 41 -1.24 4.96 -5.10
N ALA A 42 -0.74 5.97 -4.39
CA ALA A 42 -0.82 6.04 -2.94
C ALA A 42 -2.09 6.76 -2.43
N GLY A 43 -3.16 6.78 -3.21
CA GLY A 43 -4.43 7.36 -2.81
C GLY A 43 -5.59 6.59 -3.43
N PHE A 44 -6.79 6.80 -2.87
CA PHE A 44 -8.03 6.30 -3.47
C PHE A 44 -8.90 7.49 -3.88
N ASP A 45 -8.87 7.78 -5.17
CA ASP A 45 -9.94 8.50 -5.85
C ASP A 45 -10.61 7.49 -6.79
N PRO A 46 -11.88 7.11 -6.55
CA PRO A 46 -12.56 6.09 -7.35
C PRO A 46 -12.72 6.49 -8.81
N VAL A 47 -12.87 7.78 -9.12
CA VAL A 47 -13.02 8.28 -10.48
C VAL A 47 -11.71 8.16 -11.23
N VAL A 48 -10.60 8.58 -10.60
CA VAL A 48 -9.26 8.46 -11.17
C VAL A 48 -8.88 6.99 -11.35
N ALA A 49 -9.08 6.16 -10.32
CA ALA A 49 -8.74 4.74 -10.38
C ALA A 49 -9.53 4.02 -11.48
N ASN A 50 -10.84 4.25 -11.57
CA ASN A 50 -11.66 3.67 -12.63
C ASN A 50 -11.24 4.15 -14.02
N GLY A 51 -10.98 5.45 -14.18
CA GLY A 51 -10.50 6.01 -15.44
C GLY A 51 -9.17 5.39 -15.89
N LEU A 52 -8.24 5.17 -14.96
CA LEU A 52 -6.96 4.49 -15.26
C LEU A 52 -7.16 3.05 -15.70
N LEU A 53 -7.98 2.28 -14.98
CA LEU A 53 -8.27 0.88 -15.31
C LEU A 53 -8.96 0.73 -16.67
N ILE A 54 -9.86 1.65 -17.03
CA ILE A 54 -10.59 1.61 -18.31
C ILE A 54 -9.70 2.05 -19.48
N HIS A 55 -8.95 3.13 -19.33
CA HIS A 55 -8.23 3.75 -20.45
C HIS A 55 -6.80 3.22 -20.64
N HIS A 56 -6.22 2.60 -19.61
CA HIS A 56 -4.87 2.02 -19.67
C HIS A 56 -4.86 0.61 -19.04
N PRO A 57 -5.71 -0.33 -19.50
CA PRO A 57 -5.79 -1.67 -18.91
C PRO A 57 -4.51 -2.50 -19.15
N ASP A 58 -3.65 -2.07 -20.05
CA ASP A 58 -2.36 -2.71 -20.37
C ASP A 58 -1.25 -2.35 -19.38
N LEU A 59 -1.47 -1.37 -18.50
CA LEU A 59 -0.54 -1.01 -17.44
C LEU A 59 -0.78 -1.85 -16.17
N ALA A 60 0.30 -2.15 -15.44
CA ALA A 60 0.19 -2.72 -14.11
C ALA A 60 -0.23 -1.64 -13.10
N HIS A 61 -1.43 -1.78 -12.52
CA HIS A 61 -1.99 -0.81 -11.56
C HIS A 61 -1.83 -1.31 -10.12
N PHE A 62 -0.95 -0.66 -9.36
CA PHE A 62 -0.74 -0.96 -7.95
C PHE A 62 -1.45 0.07 -7.07
N VAL A 63 -2.26 -0.44 -6.15
CA VAL A 63 -3.20 0.37 -5.36
C VAL A 63 -2.88 0.31 -3.88
N HIS A 64 -3.70 0.99 -3.08
CA HIS A 64 -3.65 0.93 -1.63
C HIS A 64 -4.24 -0.36 -1.07
N GLU A 65 -3.60 -0.87 -0.01
CA GLU A 65 -4.07 -2.03 0.74
C GLU A 65 -5.52 -1.88 1.17
N GLN A 66 -5.97 -0.69 1.58
CA GLN A 66 -7.31 -0.46 2.11
C GLN A 66 -8.47 -0.67 1.10
N VAL A 67 -8.13 -0.77 -0.19
CA VAL A 67 -9.05 -0.94 -1.33
C VAL A 67 -8.60 -2.07 -2.26
N LEU A 68 -7.65 -2.90 -1.83
CA LEU A 68 -6.99 -3.92 -2.65
C LEU A 68 -8.00 -4.88 -3.29
N CYS A 69 -8.86 -5.51 -2.49
CA CYS A 69 -9.80 -6.51 -3.02
C CYS A 69 -10.72 -5.90 -4.10
N GLY A 70 -11.28 -4.73 -3.82
CA GLY A 70 -12.21 -4.07 -4.74
C GLY A 70 -11.56 -3.66 -6.05
N LEU A 71 -10.35 -3.11 -6.01
CA LEU A 71 -9.67 -2.67 -7.22
C LEU A 71 -9.05 -3.83 -8.01
N VAL A 72 -8.56 -4.89 -7.35
CA VAL A 72 -8.09 -6.09 -8.07
C VAL A 72 -9.26 -6.79 -8.77
N ALA A 73 -10.43 -6.85 -8.14
CA ALA A 73 -11.65 -7.34 -8.80
C ALA A 73 -12.04 -6.50 -10.04
N MET A 74 -11.55 -5.26 -10.15
CA MET A 74 -11.74 -4.38 -11.32
C MET A 74 -10.54 -4.34 -12.28
N GLY A 75 -9.52 -5.17 -12.06
CA GLY A 75 -8.36 -5.28 -12.97
C GLY A 75 -7.06 -4.63 -12.46
N ALA A 76 -7.00 -4.16 -11.21
CA ALA A 76 -5.73 -3.77 -10.62
C ALA A 76 -4.80 -4.97 -10.41
N SER A 77 -3.49 -4.72 -10.42
CA SER A 77 -2.46 -5.77 -10.36
C SER A 77 -2.03 -6.14 -8.95
N GLY A 78 -2.34 -5.32 -7.95
CA GLY A 78 -1.98 -5.59 -6.55
C GLY A 78 -1.72 -4.33 -5.75
N CYS A 79 -0.90 -4.43 -4.69
CA CYS A 79 -0.50 -3.28 -3.88
C CYS A 79 0.98 -3.33 -3.47
N PHE A 80 1.53 -2.17 -3.13
CA PHE A 80 2.76 -2.09 -2.34
C PHE A 80 2.37 -1.90 -0.87
N SER A 81 2.61 -2.92 -0.08
CA SER A 81 2.10 -3.03 1.29
C SER A 81 3.18 -2.68 2.32
N ALA A 82 2.89 -1.71 3.20
CA ALA A 82 3.68 -1.49 4.41
C ALA A 82 3.38 -2.57 5.47
N LEU A 83 2.20 -3.21 5.38
CA LEU A 83 1.78 -4.27 6.27
C LEU A 83 2.66 -5.52 6.18
N VAL A 84 3.36 -5.76 5.05
CA VAL A 84 4.37 -6.84 4.94
C VAL A 84 5.46 -6.70 6.00
N GLY A 85 5.82 -5.46 6.37
CA GLY A 85 6.78 -5.22 7.45
C GLY A 85 6.25 -5.64 8.83
N LEU A 86 4.94 -5.64 9.03
CA LEU A 86 4.31 -6.05 10.28
C LEU A 86 3.97 -7.55 10.29
N CYS A 87 3.22 -8.01 9.29
CA CYS A 87 2.61 -9.34 9.25
C CYS A 87 2.68 -9.92 7.83
N PRO A 88 3.84 -10.44 7.40
CA PRO A 88 4.00 -10.98 6.05
C PRO A 88 3.10 -12.19 5.80
N ALA A 89 2.87 -13.04 6.81
CA ALA A 89 2.01 -14.22 6.70
C ALA A 89 0.57 -13.86 6.29
N LEU A 90 -0.02 -12.82 6.91
CA LEU A 90 -1.34 -12.32 6.54
C LEU A 90 -1.35 -11.81 5.10
N VAL A 91 -0.37 -10.99 4.71
CA VAL A 91 -0.34 -10.38 3.38
C VAL A 91 -0.22 -11.45 2.29
N MET A 92 0.64 -12.45 2.48
CA MET A 92 0.79 -13.56 1.53
C MET A 92 -0.46 -14.43 1.45
N LYS A 93 -1.07 -14.76 2.59
CA LYS A 93 -2.34 -15.51 2.63
C LYS A 93 -3.45 -14.74 1.90
N TRP A 94 -3.57 -13.45 2.17
CA TRP A 94 -4.57 -12.58 1.60
C TRP A 94 -4.40 -12.42 0.09
N HIS A 95 -3.17 -12.21 -0.39
CA HIS A 95 -2.86 -12.16 -1.82
C HIS A 95 -3.23 -13.47 -2.51
N GLY A 96 -2.87 -14.62 -1.91
CA GLY A 96 -3.21 -15.92 -2.47
C GLY A 96 -4.73 -16.16 -2.56
N MET A 97 -5.51 -15.68 -1.59
CA MET A 97 -6.98 -15.74 -1.65
C MET A 97 -7.52 -14.93 -2.83
N ILE A 98 -6.99 -13.72 -3.05
CA ILE A 98 -7.35 -12.88 -4.19
C ILE A 98 -7.02 -13.58 -5.51
N GLU A 99 -5.82 -14.14 -5.65
CA GLU A 99 -5.40 -14.87 -6.87
C GLU A 99 -6.28 -16.09 -7.17
N ARG A 100 -6.78 -16.78 -6.14
CA ARG A 100 -7.68 -17.94 -6.28
C ARG A 100 -9.16 -17.56 -6.44
N GLY A 101 -9.50 -16.27 -6.36
CA GLY A 101 -10.89 -15.80 -6.43
C GLY A 101 -11.73 -16.11 -5.19
N GLU A 102 -11.09 -16.35 -4.04
CA GLU A 102 -11.71 -16.55 -2.73
C GLU A 102 -12.15 -15.19 -2.14
N TRP A 103 -13.08 -14.53 -2.83
CA TRP A 103 -13.41 -13.13 -2.60
C TRP A 103 -14.03 -12.88 -1.23
N GLU A 104 -14.88 -13.77 -0.73
CA GLU A 104 -15.55 -13.60 0.55
C GLU A 104 -14.53 -13.51 1.70
N GLU A 105 -13.60 -14.46 1.73
CA GLU A 105 -12.51 -14.54 2.70
C GLU A 105 -11.51 -13.39 2.50
N ALA A 106 -11.16 -13.05 1.26
CA ALA A 106 -10.30 -11.92 0.96
C ALA A 106 -10.91 -10.59 1.46
N PHE A 107 -12.22 -10.37 1.26
CA PHE A 107 -12.90 -9.19 1.79
C PHE A 107 -13.03 -9.22 3.32
N ALA A 108 -13.10 -10.39 3.95
CA ALA A 108 -13.04 -10.50 5.41
C ALA A 108 -11.70 -10.02 5.97
N ILE A 109 -10.58 -10.37 5.32
CA ILE A 109 -9.26 -9.83 5.66
C ILE A 109 -9.20 -8.33 5.39
N GLN A 110 -9.66 -7.86 4.22
CA GLN A 110 -9.70 -6.42 3.88
C GLN A 110 -10.39 -5.59 4.97
N ARG A 111 -11.53 -6.06 5.50
CA ARG A 111 -12.26 -5.37 6.59
C ARG A 111 -11.42 -5.27 7.86
N ARG A 112 -10.73 -6.35 8.25
CA ARG A 112 -9.84 -6.38 9.42
C ARG A 112 -8.63 -5.46 9.23
N VAL A 113 -8.01 -5.48 8.04
CA VAL A 113 -6.93 -4.56 7.67
C VAL A 113 -7.41 -3.12 7.74
N ASN A 114 -8.62 -2.81 7.25
CA ASN A 114 -9.18 -1.46 7.32
C ASN A 114 -9.41 -1.00 8.77
N ARG A 115 -9.87 -1.90 9.66
CA ARG A 115 -9.99 -1.61 11.10
C ARG A 115 -8.63 -1.38 11.76
N PHE A 116 -7.61 -2.16 11.43
CA PHE A 116 -6.25 -1.92 11.89
C PHE A 116 -5.72 -0.55 11.42
N TYR A 117 -5.97 -0.19 10.16
CA TYR A 117 -5.57 1.11 9.65
C TYR A 117 -6.26 2.25 10.40
N ASP A 118 -7.57 2.16 10.63
CA ASP A 118 -8.35 3.19 11.32
C ASP A 118 -7.98 3.32 12.81
N GLU A 119 -7.88 2.20 13.54
CA GLU A 119 -7.63 2.20 14.98
C GLU A 119 -6.14 2.31 15.34
N GLY A 120 -5.23 1.87 14.46
CA GLY A 120 -3.79 1.83 14.70
C GLY A 120 -3.02 2.88 13.91
N VAL A 121 -3.11 2.83 12.58
CA VAL A 121 -2.25 3.64 11.69
C VAL A 121 -2.68 5.11 11.62
N GLN A 122 -3.99 5.39 11.57
CA GLN A 122 -4.48 6.77 11.44
C GLN A 122 -4.17 7.64 12.66
N PRO A 123 -4.27 7.19 13.91
CA PRO A 123 -3.84 7.97 15.08
C PRO A 123 -2.37 8.41 14.97
N VAL A 124 -1.49 7.51 14.53
CA VAL A 124 -0.06 7.79 14.34
C VAL A 124 0.17 8.86 13.27
N ARG A 125 -0.50 8.71 12.11
CA ARG A 125 -0.40 9.67 11.01
C ARG A 125 -0.95 11.04 11.38
N ARG A 126 -2.08 11.11 12.08
CA ARG A 126 -2.68 12.37 12.56
C ARG A 126 -1.80 13.09 13.57
N ALA A 127 -1.01 12.35 14.35
CA ALA A 127 0.00 12.91 15.24
C ALA A 127 1.28 13.37 14.51
N GLY A 128 1.35 13.24 13.18
CA GLY A 128 2.47 13.72 12.36
C GLY A 128 3.65 12.74 12.23
N TYR A 129 3.48 11.49 12.65
CA TYR A 129 4.55 10.48 12.61
C TYR A 129 4.41 9.56 11.40
N VAL A 130 5.56 9.13 10.87
CA VAL A 130 5.65 8.08 9.85
C VAL A 130 5.58 6.71 10.50
N VAL A 131 4.82 5.78 9.91
CA VAL A 131 4.41 4.53 10.55
C VAL A 131 5.25 3.33 10.11
N ASP A 132 5.76 3.33 8.88
CA ASP A 132 6.30 2.17 8.17
C ASP A 132 7.46 1.48 8.90
N LYS A 133 8.35 2.28 9.50
CA LYS A 133 9.46 1.74 10.32
C LYS A 133 8.99 1.15 11.64
N ALA A 134 7.94 1.71 12.26
CA ALA A 134 7.36 1.15 13.47
C ALA A 134 6.65 -0.16 13.18
N LEU A 135 5.96 -0.28 12.03
CA LEU A 135 5.39 -1.54 11.57
C LEU A 135 6.47 -2.62 11.39
N SER A 136 7.58 -2.27 10.75
CA SER A 136 8.71 -3.18 10.53
C SER A 136 9.39 -3.62 11.85
N GLU A 137 9.57 -2.69 12.79
CA GLU A 137 10.11 -3.00 14.12
C GLU A 137 9.16 -3.93 14.88
N LEU A 138 7.85 -3.63 14.90
CA LEU A 138 6.83 -4.47 15.54
C LEU A 138 6.81 -5.87 14.90
N GLY A 139 6.84 -5.95 13.57
CA GLY A 139 6.95 -7.20 12.80
C GLY A 139 8.17 -8.04 13.16
N GLY A 140 9.20 -7.44 13.76
CA GLY A 140 10.44 -8.13 14.05
C GLY A 140 11.29 -8.35 12.81
N VAL A 141 11.15 -7.49 11.79
CA VAL A 141 12.04 -7.49 10.63
C VAL A 141 13.48 -7.30 11.13
N PRO A 142 14.43 -8.20 10.78
CA PRO A 142 15.79 -8.11 11.29
C PRO A 142 16.44 -6.74 11.05
N GLY A 143 16.95 -6.13 12.11
CA GLY A 143 17.59 -4.81 12.06
C GLY A 143 16.63 -3.62 11.87
N ALA A 144 15.32 -3.85 11.77
CA ALA A 144 14.34 -2.77 11.72
C ALA A 144 14.24 -2.08 13.09
N THR A 145 14.24 -0.76 13.07
CA THR A 145 13.99 0.08 14.23
C THR A 145 13.09 1.22 13.81
N ARG A 146 12.27 1.74 14.73
CA ARG A 146 11.48 2.97 14.53
C ARG A 146 12.33 4.24 14.59
N LYS A 147 13.65 4.13 14.75
CA LYS A 147 14.58 5.26 14.64
C LYS A 147 14.67 5.69 13.17
N LEU A 148 14.48 6.99 12.96
CA LEU A 148 14.42 7.61 11.65
C LEU A 148 15.57 8.59 11.47
N ARG A 149 15.91 8.89 10.22
CA ARG A 149 16.82 9.98 9.90
C ARG A 149 16.03 11.29 10.03
N ALA A 150 16.69 12.34 10.52
CA ALA A 150 16.15 13.70 10.47
C ALA A 150 15.70 14.05 9.04
N PRO A 151 14.60 14.80 8.86
CA PRO A 151 13.84 15.52 9.89
C PRO A 151 12.75 14.69 10.60
N TYR A 152 12.60 13.40 10.29
CA TYR A 152 11.56 12.57 10.91
C TYR A 152 11.94 12.17 12.34
N ALA A 153 11.00 12.32 13.27
CA ALA A 153 11.15 11.90 14.65
C ALA A 153 10.79 10.41 14.81
N PRO A 154 11.49 9.65 15.67
CA PRO A 154 11.08 8.31 16.06
C PRO A 154 9.67 8.30 16.66
N LEU A 155 8.93 7.21 16.45
CA LEU A 155 7.59 7.06 17.01
C LEU A 155 7.63 6.90 18.55
N PRO A 156 6.93 7.74 19.33
CA PRO A 156 6.81 7.59 20.79
C PRO A 156 6.23 6.25 21.22
N ASP A 157 6.53 5.83 22.44
CA ASP A 157 6.08 4.55 23.00
C ASP A 157 4.55 4.45 23.06
N GLU A 158 3.88 5.54 23.44
CA GLU A 158 2.44 5.59 23.58
C GLU A 158 1.75 5.31 22.23
N LEU A 159 2.24 5.93 21.15
CA LEU A 159 1.72 5.72 19.80
C LEU A 159 2.09 4.34 19.24
N ARG A 160 3.26 3.81 19.60
CA ARG A 160 3.66 2.44 19.26
C ARG A 160 2.74 1.41 19.92
N GLU A 161 2.33 1.64 21.17
CA GLU A 161 1.41 0.74 21.87
C GLU A 161 -0.01 0.76 21.30
N ILE A 162 -0.46 1.89 20.75
CA ILE A 162 -1.71 1.95 19.96
C ILE A 162 -1.62 1.04 18.74
N LEU A 163 -0.53 1.13 17.95
CA LEU A 163 -0.32 0.24 16.80
C LEU A 163 -0.32 -1.23 17.20
N ARG A 164 0.44 -1.58 18.24
CA ARG A 164 0.54 -2.97 18.71
C ARG A 164 -0.82 -3.50 19.15
N THR A 165 -1.56 -2.72 19.94
CA THR A 165 -2.89 -3.11 20.44
C THR A 165 -3.89 -3.32 19.30
N ALA A 166 -3.87 -2.43 18.29
CA ALA A 166 -4.70 -2.59 17.09
C ALA A 166 -4.29 -3.82 16.27
N ALA A 167 -2.99 -4.09 16.13
CA ALA A 167 -2.49 -5.28 15.45
C ALA A 167 -2.94 -6.56 16.15
N ASP A 168 -2.80 -6.63 17.48
CA ASP A 168 -3.24 -7.79 18.28
C ASP A 168 -4.73 -8.07 18.15
N ARG A 169 -5.54 -7.01 18.05
CA ARG A 169 -7.00 -7.13 17.94
C ARG A 169 -7.43 -7.59 16.55
N HIS A 170 -6.86 -7.00 15.49
CA HIS A 170 -7.39 -7.14 14.13
C HIS A 170 -6.60 -8.10 13.26
N LEU A 171 -5.32 -8.32 13.57
CA LEU A 171 -4.36 -9.08 12.77
C LEU A 171 -3.70 -10.20 13.60
N PRO A 172 -4.44 -11.16 14.19
CA PRO A 172 -3.89 -12.27 14.98
C PRO A 172 -2.67 -12.97 14.37
N GLU A 173 -2.62 -13.09 13.04
CA GLU A 173 -1.52 -13.72 12.29
C GLU A 173 -0.17 -13.01 12.55
N TYR A 174 -0.18 -11.75 13.02
CA TYR A 174 1.01 -11.00 13.43
C TYR A 174 1.81 -11.69 14.55
N ARG A 175 1.17 -12.58 15.31
CA ARG A 175 1.81 -13.37 16.38
C ARG A 175 2.43 -14.68 15.88
N GLU A 176 2.13 -15.11 14.67
CA GLU A 176 2.57 -16.38 14.08
C GLU A 176 3.99 -16.29 13.49
N LYS A 177 4.90 -15.60 14.19
CA LYS A 177 6.27 -15.29 13.73
C LYS A 177 7.11 -16.54 13.55
#